data_AF-A0A2P2IZG9-F1
#
_entry.id   AF-A0A2P2IZG9-F1
#
_cell.length_a   1.000
_cell.length_b   1.000
_cell.length_c   1.000
_cell.angle_alpha   90.00
_cell.angle_beta   90.00
_cell.angle_gamma   90.00
#
_symmetry.space_group_name_H-M   'P 1'
#
loop_
_entity.id
_entity.type
_entity.pdbx_description
1 polymer ?
#
loop_
_entity_poly.entity_id
_entity_poly.type
_entity_poly.pdbx_seq_one_letter_code
_entity_poly.pdbx_strand_id
1 'polypeptide(L)'
;MSVHSSIVGEIQNRSTHLLAIKADIETKGDFINGLIEKVLTTSFMDIEDVLTFADWLDGELSSLADESAVLKHFKWPERKADVIREAAVEYRSLKLLENEISSYKDDYSIPCGSALKKMAVLLNKSEGGIQRLDKLRNAVMRCYQDWKIPTDWMLDSGIVSKIKKASVNLAKMYMNRVKMELEMSPCADRDPSQESLLRQGVHFVCRAHQFAGGLDSETLCAFEEIRQCVPGHLLGSRELFAAIPST
;
A
#
# COMPACT_ATOMS: atom_id res chain seq x y z
N MET A 1 -5.82 -49.81 14.46
CA MET A 1 -4.80 -49.42 15.47
C MET A 1 -4.14 -48.10 15.07
N SER A 2 -4.84 -46.96 15.14
CA SER A 2 -4.28 -45.69 14.64
C SER A 2 -4.69 -44.44 15.43
N VAL A 3 -5.73 -44.50 16.26
CA VAL A 3 -6.16 -43.34 17.07
C VAL A 3 -5.33 -43.21 18.35
N HIS A 4 -4.98 -44.32 18.99
CA HIS A 4 -4.21 -44.32 20.24
C HIS A 4 -2.75 -43.85 20.05
N SER A 5 -2.11 -44.18 18.91
CA SER A 5 -0.78 -43.68 18.56
C SER A 5 -0.81 -42.18 18.22
N SER A 6 -1.90 -41.69 17.62
CA SER A 6 -2.13 -40.26 17.35
C SER A 6 -2.28 -39.47 18.65
N ILE A 7 -3.10 -39.95 19.59
CA ILE A 7 -3.33 -39.30 20.89
C ILE A 7 -2.04 -39.26 21.72
N VAL A 8 -1.30 -40.37 21.79
CA VAL A 8 -0.03 -40.42 22.53
C VAL A 8 1.03 -39.50 21.90
N GLY A 9 1.08 -39.42 20.57
CA GLY A 9 1.96 -38.50 19.85
C GLY A 9 1.63 -37.03 20.13
N GLU A 10 0.35 -36.65 20.12
CA GLU A 10 -0.08 -35.29 20.46
C GLU A 10 0.22 -34.92 21.92
N ILE A 11 0.00 -35.83 22.87
CA ILE A 11 0.30 -35.62 24.28
C ILE A 11 1.82 -35.45 24.48
N GLN A 12 2.63 -36.30 23.86
CA GLN A 12 4.08 -36.21 23.96
C GLN A 12 4.59 -34.90 23.36
N ASN A 13 4.06 -34.49 22.20
CA ASN A 13 4.46 -33.24 21.55
C ASN A 13 4.08 -32.01 22.38
N ARG A 14 2.88 -32.00 22.98
CA ARG A 14 2.46 -30.95 23.94
C ARG A 14 3.36 -30.91 25.17
N SER A 15 3.75 -32.08 25.69
CA SER A 15 4.67 -32.19 26.82
C SER A 15 6.05 -31.61 26.47
N THR A 16 6.62 -31.98 25.33
CA THR A 16 7.90 -31.46 24.84
C THR A 16 7.86 -29.95 24.61
N HIS A 17 6.76 -29.44 24.03
CA HIS A 17 6.56 -28.00 23.82
C HIS A 17 6.54 -27.21 25.13
N LEU A 18 5.77 -27.67 26.13
CA LEU A 18 5.71 -27.02 27.44
C LEU A 18 7.06 -27.05 28.17
N LEU A 19 7.83 -28.14 28.02
CA LEU A 19 9.18 -28.22 28.57
C LEU A 19 10.14 -27.22 27.91
N ALA A 20 10.04 -27.02 26.59
CA ALA A 20 10.83 -26.03 25.87
C ALA A 20 10.51 -24.60 26.32
N ILE A 21 9.23 -24.27 26.51
CA ILE A 21 8.80 -22.97 27.07
C ILE A 21 9.42 -22.76 28.45
N LYS A 22 9.31 -23.76 29.33
CA LYS A 22 9.87 -23.67 30.68
C LYS A 22 11.39 -23.50 30.65
N ALA A 23 12.08 -24.24 29.79
CA ALA A 23 13.52 -24.10 29.61
C ALA A 23 13.90 -22.69 29.14
N ASP A 24 13.14 -22.10 28.21
CA ASP A 24 13.37 -20.72 27.75
C ASP A 24 13.15 -19.69 28.87
N ILE A 25 12.09 -19.85 29.67
CA ILE A 25 11.83 -18.97 30.83
C ILE A 25 12.99 -19.04 31.84
N GLU A 26 13.53 -20.23 32.09
CA GLU A 26 14.61 -20.43 33.07
C GLU A 26 15.98 -19.99 32.55
N THR A 27 16.27 -20.15 31.25
CA THR A 27 17.62 -19.98 30.69
C THR A 27 17.83 -18.68 29.92
N LYS A 28 16.77 -18.08 29.36
CA LYS A 28 16.87 -16.89 28.50
C LYS A 28 16.47 -15.59 29.20
N GLY A 29 16.45 -15.58 30.54
CA GLY A 29 16.03 -14.40 31.32
C GLY A 29 16.86 -13.14 31.04
N ASP A 30 18.19 -13.24 31.06
CA ASP A 30 19.08 -12.10 30.79
C ASP A 30 18.95 -11.60 29.35
N PHE A 31 18.79 -12.53 28.41
CA PHE A 31 18.52 -12.21 27.01
C PHE A 31 17.23 -11.40 26.85
N ILE A 32 16.12 -11.87 27.42
CA ILE A 32 14.82 -11.19 27.33
C ILE A 32 14.86 -9.83 28.05
N ASN A 33 15.51 -9.73 29.21
CA ASN A 33 15.68 -8.45 29.90
C ASN A 33 16.48 -7.45 29.05
N GLY A 34 17.50 -7.90 28.33
CA GLY A 34 18.23 -7.08 27.36
C GLY A 34 17.36 -6.61 26.18
N LEU A 35 16.45 -7.47 25.68
CA LEU A 35 15.46 -7.06 24.67
C LEU A 35 14.49 -6.02 25.22
N ILE A 36 14.00 -6.19 26.46
CA ILE A 36 13.10 -5.23 27.12
C ILE A 36 13.76 -3.86 27.23
N GLU A 37 15.00 -3.79 27.69
CA GLU A 37 15.76 -2.54 27.79
C GLU A 37 15.89 -1.87 26.42
N LYS A 38 16.26 -2.62 25.39
CA LYS A 38 16.36 -2.09 24.02
C LYS A 38 15.01 -1.56 23.52
N VAL A 39 13.92 -2.31 23.66
CA VAL A 39 12.59 -1.85 23.22
C VAL A 39 12.21 -0.56 23.94
N LEU A 40 12.48 -0.43 25.24
CA LEU A 40 12.14 0.78 26.00
C LEU A 40 13.00 2.00 25.62
N THR A 41 14.30 1.81 25.41
CA THR A 41 15.28 2.89 25.23
C THR A 41 15.45 3.35 23.79
N THR A 42 15.10 2.52 22.81
CA THR A 42 15.29 2.84 21.40
C THR A 42 14.46 4.06 20.98
N SER A 43 15.11 4.93 20.18
CA SER A 43 14.52 6.04 19.44
C SER A 43 14.82 5.87 17.96
N PHE A 44 13.86 6.24 17.11
CA PHE A 44 13.98 6.10 15.66
C PHE A 44 14.08 7.48 15.01
N MET A 45 14.94 7.62 13.99
CA MET A 45 14.99 8.84 13.20
C MET A 45 13.93 8.83 12.10
N ASP A 46 13.78 7.70 11.42
CA ASP A 46 12.78 7.52 10.37
C ASP A 46 12.13 6.13 10.43
N ILE A 47 11.20 5.88 9.50
CA ILE A 47 10.47 4.62 9.43
C ILE A 47 11.35 3.44 9.02
N GLU A 48 12.46 3.65 8.30
CA GLU A 48 13.37 2.57 7.89
C GLU A 48 14.17 2.05 9.11
N ASP A 49 14.48 2.91 10.08
CA ASP A 49 15.00 2.47 11.38
C ASP A 49 14.00 1.56 12.12
N VAL A 50 12.71 1.93 12.09
CA VAL A 50 11.63 1.11 12.70
C VAL A 50 11.54 -0.24 12.00
N LEU A 51 11.65 -0.29 10.66
CA LEU A 51 11.66 -1.55 9.91
C LEU A 51 12.83 -2.43 10.34
N THR A 52 14.04 -1.86 10.39
CA THR A 52 15.26 -2.58 10.74
C THR A 52 15.18 -3.12 12.16
N PHE A 53 14.65 -2.32 13.09
CA PHE A 53 14.47 -2.75 14.47
C PHE A 53 13.39 -3.80 14.63
N ALA A 54 12.26 -3.68 13.92
CA ALA A 54 11.21 -4.69 13.94
C ALA A 54 11.73 -6.04 13.41
N ASP A 55 12.47 -6.04 12.29
CA ASP A 55 13.07 -7.26 11.72
C ASP A 55 14.10 -7.88 12.66
N TRP A 56 14.95 -7.07 13.28
CA TRP A 56 15.88 -7.53 14.30
C TRP A 56 15.12 -8.15 15.49
N LEU A 57 14.11 -7.44 16.01
CA LEU A 57 13.36 -7.89 17.18
C LEU A 57 12.64 -9.21 16.91
N ASP A 58 11.97 -9.34 15.78
CA ASP A 58 11.29 -10.57 15.37
C ASP A 58 12.30 -11.70 15.14
N GLY A 59 13.50 -11.38 14.61
CA GLY A 59 14.61 -12.32 14.50
C GLY A 59 15.08 -12.86 15.85
N GLU A 60 15.28 -11.98 16.84
CA GLU A 60 15.68 -12.38 18.21
C GLU A 60 14.61 -13.25 18.88
N LEU A 61 13.34 -12.86 18.76
CA LEU A 61 12.21 -13.56 19.39
C LEU A 61 11.88 -14.88 18.70
N SER A 62 12.24 -15.05 17.42
CA SER A 62 12.10 -16.33 16.71
C SER A 62 12.91 -17.48 17.36
N SER A 63 13.87 -17.15 18.21
CA SER A 63 14.65 -18.14 18.97
C SER A 63 13.87 -18.77 20.13
N LEU A 64 12.74 -18.18 20.53
CA LEU A 64 11.89 -18.67 21.61
C LEU A 64 10.97 -19.79 21.13
N ALA A 65 10.71 -20.78 21.99
CA ALA A 65 9.82 -21.90 21.69
C ALA A 65 8.37 -21.43 21.46
N ASP A 66 7.91 -20.48 22.27
CA ASP A 66 6.63 -19.79 22.13
C ASP A 66 6.79 -18.37 22.69
N GLU A 67 6.90 -17.38 21.79
CA GLU A 67 7.10 -15.98 22.15
C GLU A 67 6.07 -15.50 23.18
N SER A 68 4.78 -15.73 22.90
CA SER A 68 3.69 -15.23 23.74
C SER A 68 3.66 -15.90 25.11
N ALA A 69 3.94 -17.21 25.17
CA ALA A 69 3.95 -17.93 26.44
C ALA A 69 5.17 -17.54 27.29
N VAL A 70 6.35 -17.41 26.68
CA VAL A 70 7.59 -17.06 27.39
C VAL A 70 7.52 -15.61 27.87
N LEU A 71 7.18 -14.65 27.00
CA LEU A 71 7.21 -13.21 27.33
C LEU A 71 6.24 -12.82 28.45
N LYS A 72 5.15 -13.56 28.67
CA LYS A 72 4.21 -13.36 29.78
C LYS A 72 4.85 -13.49 31.17
N HIS A 73 5.99 -14.17 31.28
CA HIS A 73 6.72 -14.32 32.53
C HIS A 73 7.69 -13.15 32.80
N PHE A 74 7.82 -12.21 31.86
CA PHE A 74 8.71 -11.05 31.95
C PHE A 74 7.92 -9.75 31.92
N LYS A 75 8.55 -8.64 32.29
CA LYS A 75 7.97 -7.28 32.19
C LYS A 75 8.05 -6.77 30.74
N TRP A 76 7.54 -7.55 29.81
CA TRP A 76 7.60 -7.26 28.38
C TRP A 76 6.80 -5.97 28.07
N PRO A 77 7.39 -4.97 27.38
CA PRO A 77 6.69 -3.75 26.99
C PRO A 77 5.80 -3.99 25.76
N GLU A 78 4.80 -4.88 25.92
CA GLU A 78 3.91 -5.38 24.87
C GLU A 78 3.38 -4.27 23.98
N ARG A 79 2.77 -3.24 24.56
CA ARG A 79 2.22 -2.10 23.80
C ARG A 79 3.24 -1.39 22.90
N LYS A 80 4.46 -1.16 23.39
CA LYS A 80 5.48 -0.46 22.59
C LYS A 80 6.00 -1.38 21.48
N ALA A 81 6.24 -2.65 21.79
CA ALA A 81 6.66 -3.65 20.81
C ALA A 81 5.61 -3.83 19.70
N ASP A 82 4.33 -3.90 20.05
CA ASP A 82 3.23 -4.05 19.10
C ASP A 82 3.12 -2.81 18.21
N VAL A 83 3.17 -1.61 18.80
CA VAL A 83 3.14 -0.34 18.03
C VAL A 83 4.30 -0.25 17.03
N ILE A 84 5.50 -0.68 17.41
CA ILE A 84 6.67 -0.75 16.50
C ILE A 84 6.39 -1.70 15.32
N ARG A 85 5.91 -2.91 15.62
CA ARG A 85 5.64 -3.93 14.59
C ARG A 85 4.48 -3.53 13.69
N GLU A 86 3.39 -3.00 14.24
CA GLU A 86 2.25 -2.49 13.50
C GLU A 86 2.69 -1.37 12.55
N ALA A 87 3.48 -0.40 13.02
CA ALA A 87 4.02 0.67 12.17
C ALA A 87 4.84 0.11 11.00
N ALA A 88 5.69 -0.89 11.28
CA ALA A 88 6.49 -1.55 10.26
C ALA A 88 5.62 -2.29 9.22
N VAL A 89 4.61 -3.02 9.66
CA VAL A 89 3.67 -3.75 8.78
C VAL A 89 2.88 -2.78 7.89
N GLU A 90 2.33 -1.72 8.47
CA GLU A 90 1.53 -0.74 7.75
C GLU A 90 2.36 -0.01 6.69
N TYR A 91 3.57 0.43 7.03
CA TYR A 91 4.47 1.06 6.06
C TYR A 91 4.91 0.09 4.95
N ARG A 92 5.24 -1.17 5.28
CA ARG A 92 5.56 -2.20 4.28
C ARG A 92 4.42 -2.42 3.30
N SER A 93 3.18 -2.44 3.78
CA SER A 93 2.00 -2.61 2.92
C SER A 93 1.89 -1.49 1.87
N LEU A 94 2.17 -0.24 2.28
CA LEU A 94 2.15 0.91 1.38
C LEU A 94 3.37 0.93 0.45
N LYS A 95 4.54 0.52 0.92
CA LYS A 95 5.76 0.39 0.09
C LYS A 95 5.55 -0.67 -1.00
N LEU A 96 4.86 -1.76 -0.68
CA LEU A 96 4.52 -2.80 -1.66
C LEU A 96 3.52 -2.27 -2.69
N LEU A 97 2.50 -1.53 -2.27
CA LEU A 97 1.56 -0.87 -3.16
C LEU A 97 2.25 0.17 -4.07
N GLU A 98 3.12 1.00 -3.50
CA GLU A 98 3.88 2.01 -4.24
C GLU A 98 4.76 1.35 -5.30
N ASN A 99 5.49 0.30 -4.94
CA ASN A 99 6.28 -0.50 -5.88
C ASN A 99 5.42 -1.16 -6.96
N GLU A 100 4.25 -1.71 -6.62
CA GLU A 100 3.32 -2.33 -7.58
C GLU A 100 2.91 -1.33 -8.68
N ILE A 101 2.60 -0.09 -8.29
CA ILE A 101 2.15 0.95 -9.23
C ILE A 101 3.34 1.56 -9.98
N SER A 102 4.45 1.86 -9.30
CA SER A 102 5.60 2.54 -9.90
C SER A 102 6.37 1.65 -10.89
N SER A 103 6.38 0.34 -10.65
CA SER A 103 7.01 -0.64 -11.56
C SER A 103 6.11 -1.09 -12.70
N TYR A 104 4.82 -0.74 -12.67
CA TYR A 104 3.87 -1.13 -13.71
C TYR A 104 4.29 -0.55 -15.08
N LYS A 105 4.28 -1.42 -16.09
CA LYS A 105 4.51 -1.06 -17.50
C LYS A 105 3.36 -1.60 -18.33
N ASP A 106 2.93 -0.82 -19.31
CA ASP A 106 1.88 -1.25 -20.23
C ASP A 106 2.42 -2.36 -21.11
N ASP A 107 1.60 -3.39 -21.28
CA ASP A 107 1.90 -4.56 -22.08
C ASP A 107 1.11 -4.47 -23.37
N TYR A 108 1.79 -4.07 -24.44
CA TYR A 108 1.16 -3.89 -25.75
C TYR A 108 0.70 -5.21 -26.39
N SER A 109 1.12 -6.37 -25.85
CA SER A 109 0.73 -7.69 -26.37
C SER A 109 -0.69 -8.11 -25.98
N ILE A 110 -1.25 -7.53 -24.91
CA ILE A 110 -2.61 -7.83 -24.46
C ILE A 110 -3.64 -6.87 -25.09
N PRO A 111 -4.92 -7.28 -25.23
CA PRO A 111 -5.96 -6.40 -25.76
C PRO A 111 -6.11 -5.09 -24.96
N CYS A 112 -6.41 -3.98 -25.66
CA CYS A 112 -6.54 -2.65 -25.06
C CYS A 112 -7.46 -2.66 -23.83
N GLY A 113 -8.69 -3.17 -23.94
CA GLY A 113 -9.62 -3.24 -22.80
C GLY A 113 -9.08 -3.98 -21.58
N SER A 114 -8.25 -5.01 -21.77
CA SER A 114 -7.59 -5.74 -20.67
C SER A 114 -6.49 -4.91 -20.01
N ALA A 115 -5.71 -4.16 -20.79
CA ALA A 115 -4.70 -3.24 -20.27
C ALA A 115 -5.35 -2.11 -19.45
N LEU A 116 -6.39 -1.47 -20.01
CA LEU A 116 -7.14 -0.40 -19.34
C LEU A 116 -7.79 -0.90 -18.03
N LYS A 117 -8.30 -2.13 -18.01
CA LYS A 117 -8.84 -2.75 -16.78
C LYS A 117 -7.76 -2.95 -15.72
N LYS A 118 -6.56 -3.40 -16.09
CA LYS A 118 -5.43 -3.56 -15.15
C LYS A 118 -5.03 -2.22 -14.54
N MET A 119 -4.91 -1.17 -15.36
CA MET A 119 -4.63 0.20 -14.89
C MET A 119 -5.74 0.70 -13.96
N ALA A 120 -7.00 0.43 -14.27
CA ALA A 120 -8.12 0.79 -13.40
C ALA A 120 -8.07 0.09 -12.03
N VAL A 121 -7.70 -1.19 -11.99
CA VAL A 121 -7.51 -1.93 -10.74
C VAL A 121 -6.38 -1.34 -9.90
N LEU A 122 -5.26 -0.97 -10.52
CA LEU A 122 -4.14 -0.32 -9.83
C LEU A 122 -4.55 1.02 -9.22
N LEU A 123 -5.25 1.88 -9.97
CA LEU A 123 -5.75 3.16 -9.43
C LEU A 123 -6.72 2.95 -8.26
N ASN A 124 -7.63 1.97 -8.36
CA ASN A 124 -8.53 1.61 -7.26
C ASN A 124 -7.75 1.18 -6.00
N LYS A 125 -6.68 0.38 -6.18
CA LYS A 125 -5.82 -0.02 -5.07
C LYS A 125 -5.10 1.17 -4.45
N SER A 126 -4.60 2.10 -5.26
CA SER A 126 -3.97 3.36 -4.79
C SER A 126 -4.92 4.14 -3.89
N GLU A 127 -6.13 4.43 -4.38
CA GLU A 127 -7.14 5.19 -3.64
C GLU A 127 -7.53 4.49 -2.33
N GLY A 128 -7.79 3.18 -2.40
CA GLY A 128 -8.11 2.39 -1.22
C GLY A 128 -6.96 2.32 -0.21
N GLY A 129 -5.70 2.28 -0.68
CA GLY A 129 -4.51 2.33 0.17
C GLY A 129 -4.38 3.64 0.93
N ILE A 130 -4.53 4.77 0.23
CA ILE A 130 -4.48 6.10 0.86
C ILE A 130 -5.66 6.30 1.82
N GLN A 131 -6.86 5.87 1.47
CA GLN A 131 -8.02 5.96 2.36
C GLN A 131 -7.83 5.12 3.65
N ARG A 132 -7.18 3.95 3.56
CA ARG A 132 -6.81 3.17 4.74
C ARG A 132 -5.78 3.89 5.58
N LEU A 133 -4.76 4.49 4.96
CA LEU A 133 -3.76 5.28 5.66
C LEU A 133 -4.39 6.49 6.38
N ASP A 134 -5.36 7.18 5.78
CA ASP A 134 -6.05 8.29 6.45
C ASP A 134 -6.78 7.85 7.72
N LYS A 135 -7.46 6.70 7.66
CA LYS A 135 -8.11 6.11 8.83
C LYS A 135 -7.08 5.70 9.89
N LEU A 136 -6.01 5.05 9.49
CA LEU A 136 -4.90 4.66 10.36
C LEU A 136 -4.31 5.89 11.05
N ARG A 137 -3.94 6.91 10.27
CA ARG A 137 -3.40 8.19 10.75
C ARG A 137 -4.29 8.78 11.83
N ASN A 138 -5.60 8.86 11.61
CA ASN A 138 -6.54 9.37 12.61
C ASN A 138 -6.62 8.51 13.88
N ALA A 139 -6.45 7.19 13.76
CA ALA A 139 -6.52 6.26 14.87
C ALA A 139 -5.24 6.24 15.73
N VAL A 140 -4.05 6.24 15.10
CA VAL A 140 -2.78 5.90 15.78
C VAL A 140 -1.83 7.09 15.98
N MET A 141 -2.08 8.26 15.38
CA MET A 141 -1.13 9.39 15.41
C MET A 141 -0.66 9.75 16.82
N ARG A 142 -1.59 9.86 17.78
CA ARG A 142 -1.25 10.18 19.18
C ARG A 142 -0.40 9.08 19.82
N CYS A 143 -0.77 7.82 19.59
CA CYS A 143 -0.04 6.67 20.11
C CYS A 143 1.40 6.63 19.57
N TYR A 144 1.58 6.87 18.27
CA TYR A 144 2.90 6.91 17.65
C TYR A 144 3.75 8.05 18.22
N GLN A 145 3.16 9.23 18.43
CA GLN A 145 3.85 10.36 19.07
C GLN A 145 4.27 10.05 20.51
N ASP A 146 3.39 9.46 21.32
CA ASP A 146 3.68 9.07 22.70
C ASP A 146 4.84 8.07 22.79
N TRP A 147 4.90 7.12 21.83
CA TRP A 147 5.96 6.12 21.74
C TRP A 147 7.17 6.53 20.90
N LYS A 148 7.20 7.78 20.41
CA LYS A 148 8.27 8.33 19.55
C LYS A 148 8.51 7.50 18.28
N ILE A 149 7.45 6.97 17.69
CA ILE A 149 7.47 6.36 16.36
C ILE A 149 7.39 7.49 15.31
N PRO A 150 8.28 7.50 14.31
CA PRO A 150 8.26 8.49 13.23
C PRO A 150 6.94 8.45 12.46
N THR A 151 6.33 9.62 12.26
CA THR A 151 5.04 9.76 11.57
C THR A 151 5.16 10.46 10.22
N ASP A 152 6.35 10.93 9.85
CA ASP A 152 6.56 11.73 8.63
C ASP A 152 6.19 10.96 7.35
N TRP A 153 6.35 9.65 7.35
CA TRP A 153 5.96 8.78 6.24
C TRP A 153 4.44 8.79 5.98
N MET A 154 3.62 9.12 7.00
CA MET A 154 2.16 9.20 6.93
C MET A 154 1.65 10.55 6.42
N LEU A 155 2.53 11.53 6.27
CA LEU A 155 2.19 12.86 5.75
C LEU A 155 2.01 12.81 4.22
N ASP A 156 1.33 13.81 3.67
CA ASP A 156 1.14 13.93 2.22
C ASP A 156 2.47 14.02 1.45
N SER A 157 3.52 14.57 2.07
CA SER A 157 4.89 14.62 1.54
C SER A 157 5.64 13.28 1.61
N GLY A 158 5.13 12.31 2.36
CA GLY A 158 5.73 10.99 2.55
C GLY A 158 5.40 10.04 1.40
N ILE A 159 5.08 8.78 1.73
CA ILE A 159 4.79 7.75 0.74
C ILE A 159 3.53 8.07 -0.10
N VAL A 160 2.62 8.86 0.45
CA VAL A 160 1.41 9.34 -0.22
C VAL A 160 1.76 10.08 -1.52
N SER A 161 2.73 10.99 -1.50
CA SER A 161 3.18 11.72 -2.69
C SER A 161 3.67 10.79 -3.79
N LYS A 162 4.41 9.73 -3.44
CA LYS A 162 4.96 8.74 -4.38
C LYS A 162 3.84 7.94 -5.05
N ILE A 163 2.87 7.45 -4.27
CA ILE A 163 1.69 6.72 -4.77
C ILE A 163 0.85 7.61 -5.68
N LYS A 164 0.60 8.87 -5.28
CA LYS A 164 -0.14 9.85 -6.09
C LYS A 164 0.57 10.12 -7.42
N LYS A 165 1.89 10.36 -7.39
CA LYS A 165 2.70 10.56 -8.59
C LYS A 165 2.69 9.34 -9.52
N ALA A 166 2.84 8.14 -8.97
CA ALA A 166 2.77 6.90 -9.75
C ALA A 166 1.38 6.71 -10.39
N SER A 167 0.32 7.14 -9.72
CA SER A 167 -1.05 7.11 -10.25
C SER A 167 -1.29 8.11 -11.38
N VAL A 168 -0.62 9.28 -11.35
CA VAL A 168 -0.61 10.21 -12.49
C VAL A 168 0.10 9.60 -13.71
N ASN A 169 1.24 8.94 -13.51
CA ASN A 169 1.93 8.23 -14.59
C ASN A 169 1.05 7.11 -15.18
N LEU A 170 0.31 6.40 -14.33
CA LEU A 170 -0.66 5.39 -14.77
C LEU A 170 -1.76 6.00 -15.67
N ALA A 171 -2.22 7.21 -15.36
CA ALA A 171 -3.14 7.96 -16.22
C ALA A 171 -2.54 8.33 -17.57
N LYS A 172 -1.26 8.76 -17.61
CA LYS A 172 -0.54 9.00 -18.87
C LYS A 172 -0.51 7.73 -19.73
N MET A 173 -0.18 6.58 -19.13
CA MET A 173 -0.16 5.29 -19.83
C MET A 173 -1.55 4.89 -20.35
N TYR A 174 -2.58 5.07 -19.54
CA TYR A 174 -3.97 4.82 -19.94
C TYR A 174 -4.35 5.61 -21.18
N MET A 175 -4.03 6.91 -21.21
CA MET A 175 -4.36 7.76 -22.36
C MET A 175 -3.56 7.41 -23.61
N ASN A 176 -2.28 7.07 -23.47
CA ASN A 176 -1.47 6.62 -24.60
C ASN A 176 -2.08 5.35 -25.22
N ARG A 177 -2.55 4.41 -24.39
CA ARG A 177 -3.18 3.17 -24.85
C ARG A 177 -4.51 3.44 -25.56
N VAL A 178 -5.33 4.36 -25.04
CA VAL A 178 -6.56 4.82 -25.71
C VAL A 178 -6.25 5.47 -27.06
N LYS A 179 -5.27 6.38 -27.10
CA LYS A 179 -4.86 7.07 -28.34
C LYS A 179 -4.43 6.08 -29.42
N MET A 180 -3.59 5.10 -29.09
CA MET A 180 -3.16 4.07 -30.03
C MET A 180 -4.33 3.26 -30.59
N GLU A 181 -5.30 2.88 -29.74
CA GLU A 181 -6.48 2.14 -30.20
C GLU A 181 -7.34 2.96 -31.18
N LEU A 182 -7.48 4.28 -30.93
CA LEU A 182 -8.19 5.19 -31.82
C LEU A 182 -7.47 5.38 -33.16
N GLU A 183 -6.14 5.45 -33.16
CA GLU A 183 -5.33 5.59 -34.39
C GLU A 183 -5.30 4.31 -35.24
N MET A 184 -5.39 3.13 -34.62
CA MET A 184 -5.37 1.83 -35.29
C MET A 184 -6.70 1.44 -35.96
N SER A 185 -7.80 2.13 -35.63
CA SER A 185 -9.13 1.91 -36.22
C SER A 185 -9.69 3.20 -36.86
N PRO A 186 -9.10 3.70 -37.96
CA PRO A 186 -9.60 4.89 -38.64
C PRO A 186 -10.82 4.53 -39.53
N CYS A 187 -11.94 4.13 -38.94
CA CYS A 187 -13.18 3.97 -39.70
C CYS A 187 -13.83 5.35 -39.86
N ALA A 188 -14.15 5.73 -41.10
CA ALA A 188 -14.61 7.06 -41.51
C ALA A 188 -16.01 7.47 -40.99
N ASP A 189 -16.59 6.70 -40.07
CA ASP A 189 -17.84 6.98 -39.40
C ASP A 189 -17.62 6.79 -37.89
N ARG A 190 -18.01 7.76 -37.06
CA ARG A 190 -17.78 7.72 -35.61
C ARG A 190 -18.52 6.53 -35.00
N ASP A 191 -17.82 5.42 -34.85
CA ASP A 191 -18.35 4.28 -34.13
C ASP A 191 -18.63 4.72 -32.67
N PRO A 192 -19.85 4.56 -32.14
CA PRO A 192 -20.15 4.81 -30.73
C PRO A 192 -19.17 4.11 -29.77
N SER A 193 -18.52 3.02 -30.19
CA SER A 193 -17.45 2.36 -29.46
C SER A 193 -16.23 3.27 -29.20
N GLN A 194 -15.77 4.03 -30.19
CA GLN A 194 -14.63 4.94 -30.07
C GLN A 194 -14.93 6.14 -29.17
N GLU A 195 -16.14 6.71 -29.28
CA GLU A 195 -16.57 7.80 -28.41
C GLU A 195 -16.71 7.34 -26.95
N SER A 196 -17.13 6.09 -26.72
CA SER A 196 -17.17 5.50 -25.38
C SER A 196 -15.77 5.31 -24.78
N LEU A 197 -14.81 4.86 -25.58
CA LEU A 197 -13.42 4.63 -25.16
C LEU A 197 -12.76 5.97 -24.78
N LEU A 198 -12.99 7.01 -25.58
CA LEU A 198 -12.51 8.35 -25.30
C LEU A 198 -13.11 8.91 -24.01
N ARG A 199 -14.43 8.77 -23.81
CA ARG A 199 -15.11 9.18 -22.57
C ARG A 199 -14.54 8.44 -21.35
N GLN A 200 -14.27 7.15 -21.48
CA GLN A 200 -13.66 6.34 -20.43
C GLN A 200 -12.26 6.86 -20.07
N GLY A 201 -11.44 7.20 -21.07
CA GLY A 201 -10.12 7.80 -20.88
C GLY A 201 -10.18 9.13 -20.15
N VAL A 202 -11.04 10.04 -20.59
CA VAL A 202 -11.24 11.34 -19.92
C VAL A 202 -11.64 11.14 -18.46
N HIS A 203 -12.61 10.27 -18.18
CA HIS A 203 -13.03 9.98 -16.81
C HIS A 203 -11.88 9.40 -15.97
N PHE A 204 -11.06 8.50 -16.53
CA PHE A 204 -9.93 7.91 -15.83
C PHE A 204 -8.88 8.96 -15.43
N VAL A 205 -8.51 9.86 -16.34
CA VAL A 205 -7.55 10.95 -16.07
C VAL A 205 -8.10 11.91 -15.03
N CYS A 206 -9.36 12.36 -15.17
CA CYS A 206 -9.98 13.26 -14.20
C CYS A 206 -10.00 12.65 -12.80
N ARG A 207 -10.30 11.35 -12.70
CA ARG A 207 -10.26 10.63 -11.41
C ARG A 207 -8.85 10.57 -10.83
N ALA A 208 -7.85 10.15 -11.62
CA ALA A 208 -6.46 10.11 -11.17
C ALA A 208 -5.95 11.49 -10.75
N HIS A 209 -6.39 12.55 -11.44
CA HIS A 209 -6.10 13.93 -11.09
C HIS A 209 -6.72 14.36 -9.75
N GLN A 210 -8.02 14.12 -9.56
CA GLN A 210 -8.72 14.42 -8.32
C GLN A 210 -8.10 13.69 -7.14
N PHE A 211 -7.68 12.44 -7.36
CA PHE A 211 -6.94 11.64 -6.37
C PHE A 211 -5.56 12.24 -6.03
N ALA A 212 -4.81 12.68 -7.04
CA ALA A 212 -3.48 13.27 -6.83
C ALA A 212 -3.51 14.69 -6.22
N GLY A 213 -4.64 15.40 -6.32
CA GLY A 213 -4.79 16.77 -5.82
C GLY A 213 -4.15 17.84 -6.72
N GLY A 214 -3.93 17.53 -8.01
CA GLY A 214 -3.23 18.40 -8.97
C GLY A 214 -2.63 17.60 -10.14
N LEU A 215 -2.53 18.17 -11.36
CA LEU A 215 -1.79 17.57 -12.49
C LEU A 215 -0.45 18.31 -12.65
N ASP A 216 0.59 17.58 -13.07
CA ASP A 216 1.78 18.20 -13.64
C ASP A 216 1.46 18.77 -15.05
N SER A 217 2.25 19.74 -15.52
CA SER A 217 2.02 20.43 -16.81
C SER A 217 1.94 19.47 -18.00
N GLU A 218 2.65 18.35 -17.94
CA GLU A 218 2.68 17.32 -18.98
C GLU A 218 1.35 16.54 -19.07
N THR A 219 0.72 16.21 -17.93
CA THR A 219 -0.60 15.54 -17.95
C THR A 219 -1.71 16.49 -18.37
N LEU A 220 -1.58 17.79 -18.07
CA LEU A 220 -2.50 18.81 -18.58
C LEU A 220 -2.38 18.97 -20.11
N CYS A 221 -1.16 18.97 -20.65
CA CYS A 221 -0.96 18.96 -22.11
C CYS A 221 -1.59 17.73 -22.76
N ALA A 222 -1.36 16.53 -22.22
CA ALA A 222 -1.98 15.31 -22.76
C ALA A 222 -3.53 15.35 -22.70
N PHE A 223 -4.09 15.97 -21.65
CA PHE A 223 -5.54 16.18 -21.54
C PHE A 223 -6.05 17.20 -22.59
N GLU A 224 -5.33 18.30 -22.79
CA GLU A 224 -5.70 19.34 -23.77
C GLU A 224 -5.58 18.87 -25.20
N GLU A 225 -4.54 18.10 -25.55
CA GLU A 225 -4.39 17.48 -26.88
C GLU A 225 -5.60 16.61 -27.22
N ILE A 226 -6.13 15.90 -26.22
CA ILE A 226 -7.28 15.02 -26.39
C ILE A 226 -8.59 15.80 -26.41
N ARG A 227 -8.68 16.91 -25.65
CA ARG A 227 -9.78 17.86 -25.74
C ARG A 227 -9.88 18.50 -27.13
N GLN A 228 -8.74 18.74 -27.79
CA GLN A 228 -8.67 19.24 -29.16
C GLN A 228 -9.07 18.18 -30.20
N CYS A 229 -8.88 16.89 -29.90
CA CYS A 229 -9.38 15.78 -30.71
C CYS A 229 -10.91 15.56 -30.59
N VAL A 230 -11.60 16.27 -29.68
CA VAL A 230 -13.07 16.23 -29.53
C VAL A 230 -13.71 17.44 -30.24
N PRO A 231 -14.46 17.26 -31.34
CA PRO A 231 -15.07 18.40 -32.04
C PRO A 231 -16.19 19.06 -31.22
N GLY A 232 -16.30 20.39 -31.35
CA GLY A 232 -17.10 21.32 -30.53
C GLY A 232 -18.60 21.08 -30.38
N HIS A 233 -19.17 19.99 -30.90
CA HIS A 233 -20.57 19.61 -30.65
C HIS A 233 -20.79 18.86 -29.31
N LEU A 234 -19.72 18.41 -28.64
CA LEU A 234 -19.77 17.90 -27.26
C LEU A 234 -19.71 19.03 -26.20
N LEU A 235 -19.55 20.30 -26.60
CA LEU A 235 -19.71 21.47 -25.71
C LEU A 235 -21.19 21.72 -25.30
N GLY A 236 -22.14 20.95 -25.84
CA GLY A 236 -23.56 21.02 -25.47
C GLY A 236 -23.85 20.51 -24.05
N SER A 237 -22.98 19.70 -23.45
CA SER A 237 -23.09 19.29 -22.05
C SER A 237 -22.11 20.07 -21.20
N ARG A 238 -22.45 21.34 -20.97
CA ARG A 238 -21.75 22.29 -20.07
C ARG A 238 -21.62 21.80 -18.62
N GLU A 239 -22.17 20.64 -18.30
CA GLU A 239 -22.22 20.04 -16.96
C GLU A 239 -21.15 18.95 -16.70
N LEU A 240 -20.52 18.38 -17.74
CA LEU A 240 -19.49 17.32 -17.55
C LEU A 240 -18.09 17.87 -17.24
N PHE A 241 -17.83 19.14 -17.55
CA PHE A 241 -16.52 19.78 -17.37
C PHE A 241 -16.50 20.86 -16.26
N ALA A 242 -17.61 21.04 -15.54
CA ALA A 242 -17.71 22.05 -14.48
C ALA A 242 -17.03 21.64 -13.15
N ALA A 243 -16.44 20.44 -13.07
CA ALA A 243 -15.89 19.88 -11.84
C ALA A 243 -14.36 20.00 -11.71
N ILE A 244 -13.68 20.72 -12.59
CA ILE A 244 -12.26 21.06 -12.42
C ILE A 244 -12.19 22.53 -12.00
N PRO A 245 -11.84 22.85 -10.74
CA PRO A 245 -11.53 24.21 -10.37
C PRO A 245 -10.29 24.64 -11.14
N SER A 246 -10.44 25.66 -11.97
CA SER A 246 -9.32 26.43 -12.49
C SER A 246 -8.65 27.14 -11.32
N THR A 247 -7.44 26.72 -10.97
CA THR A 247 -6.45 27.56 -10.27
C THR A 247 -5.24 27.71 -11.15
#